data_AF-A0A9D6C7Y6-F1
#
_entry.id   AF-A0A9D6C7Y6-F1
#
_cell.length_a   1.000
_cell.length_b   1.000
_cell.length_c   1.000
_cell.angle_alpha   90.00
_cell.angle_beta   90.00
_cell.angle_gamma   90.00
#
_symmetry.space_group_name_H-M   'P 1'
#
loop_
_entity.id
_entity.type
_entity.pdbx_description
1 polymer ?
#
loop_
_entity_poly.entity_id
_entity_poly.type
_entity_poly.pdbx_seq_one_letter_code
_entity_poly.pdbx_strand_id
1 'polypeptide(L)'
;MDRETRNHLIWLCLLWVVFSAIGEWLVQMAIDHWPLIASKEGAVTGEAIFFLLRATAPIFTLVVLILLYSAIRFRVPQDDERPAEAQFATGHLFIAGWVGLSVVLNVLFIIYPGIYGLEALWGGAQAAAAADPLDIMVTAKQWEWDFAYPGGKVTTVNELVVPVGRPIRFMLKTEDVMHSFWVPAWGIKKAVIPGETRVLVVTPTKVVSTSADPTVRVQCAQICGVGHALMRGDLRVVSAADYQSWLDGKTKAAAPAMGGMKGMNMGGGSSGSMSNGMTMPSGAATMPGVDKSGGGTNGMGGMTMPGASDGAMKPGAGMQNGTTTQPGAGAMPGMDMPGSGMGGAGGQGTTGGTSGGMTMQPGTGTMPMPGASDGTSGN
;
A
#
# COMPACT_ATOMS: atom_id res chain seq x y z
N MET A 1 -47.58 9.36 16.71
CA MET A 1 -47.37 9.39 15.25
C MET A 1 -48.74 9.39 14.58
N ASP A 2 -49.00 10.40 13.76
CA ASP A 2 -50.23 10.56 12.99
C ASP A 2 -50.28 9.60 11.77
N ARG A 3 -51.37 9.67 11.00
CA ARG A 3 -51.61 8.79 9.84
C ARG A 3 -50.75 9.13 8.63
N GLU A 4 -50.44 10.40 8.39
CA GLU A 4 -49.65 10.84 7.22
C GLU A 4 -48.18 10.47 7.41
N THR A 5 -47.58 10.82 8.55
CA THR A 5 -46.22 10.41 8.94
C THR A 5 -46.05 8.88 8.88
N ARG A 6 -47.04 8.13 9.39
CA ARG A 6 -47.01 6.66 9.31
C ARG A 6 -47.02 6.16 7.86
N ASN A 7 -47.85 6.74 6.99
CA ASN A 7 -47.90 6.35 5.58
C ASN A 7 -46.57 6.67 4.88
N HIS A 8 -45.94 7.81 5.16
CA HIS A 8 -44.64 8.18 4.61
C HIS A 8 -43.55 7.18 5.01
N LEU A 9 -43.48 6.78 6.29
CA LEU A 9 -42.53 5.76 6.75
C LEU A 9 -42.79 4.39 6.11
N ILE A 10 -44.05 3.97 5.97
CA ILE A 10 -44.40 2.70 5.30
C ILE A 10 -43.91 2.72 3.84
N TRP A 11 -44.22 3.78 3.08
CA TRP A 11 -43.76 3.90 1.70
C TRP A 11 -42.24 3.97 1.58
N LEU A 12 -41.56 4.72 2.45
CA LEU A 12 -40.10 4.81 2.44
C LEU A 12 -39.45 3.45 2.76
N CYS A 13 -39.98 2.69 3.72
CA CYS A 13 -39.51 1.33 4.02
C CYS A 13 -39.77 0.36 2.86
N LEU A 14 -40.94 0.41 2.21
CA LEU A 14 -41.24 -0.45 1.05
C LEU A 14 -40.30 -0.14 -0.13
N LEU A 15 -40.13 1.15 -0.45
CA LEU A 15 -39.18 1.58 -1.49
C LEU A 15 -37.75 1.18 -1.12
N TRP A 16 -37.35 1.34 0.14
CA TRP A 16 -36.02 0.94 0.61
C TRP A 16 -35.75 -0.55 0.41
N VAL A 17 -36.70 -1.43 0.76
CA VAL A 17 -36.55 -2.87 0.52
C VAL A 17 -36.42 -3.18 -0.98
N VAL A 18 -37.27 -2.59 -1.82
CA VAL A 18 -37.23 -2.81 -3.29
C VAL A 18 -35.93 -2.30 -3.90
N PHE A 19 -35.53 -1.06 -3.61
CA PHE A 19 -34.29 -0.49 -4.13
C PHE A 19 -33.04 -1.16 -3.55
N SER A 20 -33.08 -1.66 -2.31
CA SER A 20 -31.98 -2.48 -1.76
C SER A 20 -31.84 -3.80 -2.52
N ALA A 21 -32.93 -4.48 -2.85
CA ALA A 21 -32.89 -5.70 -3.65
C ALA A 21 -32.35 -5.46 -5.07
N ILE A 22 -32.73 -4.33 -5.70
CA ILE A 22 -32.16 -3.90 -6.99
C ILE A 22 -30.67 -3.56 -6.84
N GLY A 23 -30.28 -2.87 -5.76
CA GLY A 23 -28.89 -2.53 -5.45
C GLY A 23 -28.01 -3.76 -5.25
N GLU A 24 -28.47 -4.75 -4.49
CA GLU A 24 -27.79 -6.03 -4.31
C GLU A 24 -27.66 -6.81 -5.62
N TRP A 25 -28.68 -6.81 -6.48
CA TRP A 25 -28.59 -7.40 -7.81
C TRP A 25 -27.55 -6.70 -8.70
N LEU A 26 -27.48 -5.37 -8.67
CA LEU A 26 -26.45 -4.59 -9.38
C LEU A 26 -25.04 -4.84 -8.80
N VAL A 27 -24.92 -4.97 -7.48
CA VAL A 27 -23.65 -5.34 -6.82
C VAL A 27 -23.23 -6.75 -7.23
N GLN A 28 -24.15 -7.73 -7.25
CA GLN A 28 -23.81 -9.08 -7.71
C GLN A 28 -23.34 -9.08 -9.17
N MET A 29 -24.03 -8.35 -10.06
CA MET A 29 -23.58 -8.19 -11.45
C MET A 29 -22.18 -7.55 -11.54
N ALA A 30 -21.85 -6.59 -10.68
CA ALA A 30 -20.51 -6.00 -10.62
C ALA A 30 -19.45 -6.95 -10.05
N ILE A 31 -19.81 -7.85 -9.12
CA ILE A 31 -18.95 -8.92 -8.59
C ILE A 31 -18.68 -9.98 -9.67
N ASP A 32 -19.68 -10.36 -10.45
CA ASP A 32 -19.55 -11.34 -11.54
C ASP A 32 -18.61 -10.85 -12.67
N HIS A 33 -18.48 -9.53 -12.82
CA HIS A 33 -17.58 -8.87 -13.77
C HIS A 33 -16.32 -8.27 -13.10
N TRP A 34 -16.03 -8.64 -11.85
CA TRP A 34 -14.88 -8.13 -11.12
C TRP A 34 -13.56 -8.57 -11.78
N PRO A 35 -12.50 -7.74 -11.75
CA PRO A 35 -11.18 -8.12 -12.23
C PRO A 35 -10.66 -9.45 -11.67
N LEU A 36 -9.90 -10.18 -12.48
CA LEU A 36 -9.40 -11.52 -12.15
C LEU A 36 -8.67 -11.55 -10.80
N ILE A 37 -9.08 -12.47 -9.93
CA ILE A 37 -8.34 -12.83 -8.71
C ILE A 37 -7.54 -14.10 -8.99
N ALA A 38 -6.20 -14.01 -8.88
CA ALA A 38 -5.24 -15.04 -9.28
C ALA A 38 -4.20 -15.37 -8.19
N SER A 39 -4.49 -15.08 -6.92
CA SER A 39 -3.69 -15.51 -5.76
C SER A 39 -4.56 -15.89 -4.56
N LYS A 40 -3.99 -16.62 -3.60
CA LYS A 40 -4.68 -16.93 -2.33
C LYS A 40 -4.96 -15.67 -1.52
N GLU A 41 -4.01 -14.75 -1.49
CA GLU A 41 -4.06 -13.52 -0.71
C GLU A 41 -5.07 -12.52 -1.32
N GLY A 42 -5.20 -12.53 -2.66
CA GLY A 42 -6.20 -11.75 -3.37
C GLY A 42 -7.63 -12.27 -3.19
N ALA A 43 -7.82 -13.56 -2.86
CA ALA A 43 -9.14 -14.07 -2.48
C ALA A 43 -9.59 -13.49 -1.13
N VAL A 44 -8.69 -13.33 -0.16
CA VAL A 44 -9.00 -12.71 1.14
C VAL A 44 -9.42 -11.25 0.97
N THR A 45 -8.72 -10.47 0.13
CA THR A 45 -9.12 -9.08 -0.14
C THR A 45 -10.35 -8.97 -1.05
N GLY A 46 -10.56 -9.93 -1.97
CA GLY A 46 -11.77 -10.05 -2.77
C GLY A 46 -13.02 -10.26 -1.93
N GLU A 47 -13.04 -11.27 -1.06
CA GLU A 47 -14.17 -11.54 -0.15
C GLU A 47 -14.48 -10.33 0.74
N ALA A 48 -13.45 -9.65 1.26
CA ALA A 48 -13.62 -8.43 2.04
C ALA A 48 -14.32 -7.32 1.24
N ILE A 49 -13.91 -7.09 -0.02
CA ILE A 49 -14.51 -6.09 -0.91
C ILE A 49 -15.95 -6.49 -1.27
N PHE A 50 -16.19 -7.75 -1.62
CA PHE A 50 -17.51 -8.24 -2.01
C PHE A 50 -18.52 -8.18 -0.86
N PHE A 51 -18.10 -8.50 0.37
CA PHE A 51 -18.91 -8.30 1.56
C PHE A 51 -19.24 -6.81 1.78
N LEU A 52 -18.25 -5.92 1.71
CA LEU A 52 -18.46 -4.49 1.92
C LEU A 52 -19.35 -3.85 0.84
N LEU A 53 -19.24 -4.28 -0.42
CA LEU A 53 -20.10 -3.81 -1.51
C LEU A 53 -21.57 -4.18 -1.25
N ARG A 54 -21.85 -5.44 -0.91
CA ARG A 54 -23.20 -5.92 -0.55
C ARG A 54 -23.74 -5.15 0.66
N ALA A 55 -23.00 -5.15 1.77
CA ALA A 55 -23.39 -4.44 3.00
C ALA A 55 -23.62 -2.92 2.80
N THR A 56 -22.95 -2.30 1.84
CA THR A 56 -23.15 -0.87 1.52
C THR A 56 -24.43 -0.61 0.72
N ALA A 57 -24.91 -1.55 -0.11
CA ALA A 57 -26.08 -1.35 -0.96
C ALA A 57 -27.36 -0.93 -0.21
N PRO A 58 -27.80 -1.60 0.89
CA PRO A 58 -28.98 -1.18 1.65
C PRO A 58 -28.74 0.14 2.41
N ILE A 59 -27.52 0.44 2.84
CA ILE A 59 -27.19 1.70 3.54
C ILE A 59 -27.25 2.87 2.55
N PHE A 60 -26.64 2.72 1.38
CA PHE A 60 -26.61 3.72 0.33
C PHE A 60 -28.01 4.03 -0.21
N THR A 61 -28.82 2.99 -0.50
CA THR A 61 -30.19 3.17 -0.96
C THR A 61 -31.08 3.85 0.09
N LEU A 62 -30.92 3.55 1.38
CA LEU A 62 -31.63 4.26 2.46
C LEU A 62 -31.32 5.76 2.45
N VAL A 63 -30.03 6.12 2.43
CA VAL A 63 -29.58 7.51 2.43
C VAL A 63 -30.06 8.24 1.17
N VAL A 64 -29.88 7.65 -0.01
CA VAL A 64 -30.32 8.24 -1.28
C VAL A 64 -31.84 8.40 -1.34
N LEU A 65 -32.62 7.42 -0.86
CA LEU A 65 -34.08 7.54 -0.82
C LEU A 65 -34.53 8.65 0.14
N ILE A 66 -33.94 8.77 1.33
CA ILE A 66 -34.26 9.86 2.26
C ILE A 66 -33.92 11.22 1.65
N LEU A 67 -32.77 11.36 0.99
CA LEU A 67 -32.35 12.60 0.33
C LEU A 67 -33.26 12.96 -0.84
N LEU A 68 -33.53 12.02 -1.76
CA LEU A 68 -34.42 12.24 -2.91
C LEU A 68 -35.86 12.51 -2.47
N TYR A 69 -36.38 11.74 -1.52
CA TYR A 69 -37.70 11.96 -0.94
C TYR A 69 -37.80 13.38 -0.35
N SER A 70 -36.80 13.81 0.42
CA SER A 70 -36.80 15.14 1.04
C SER A 70 -36.71 16.25 -0.01
N ALA A 71 -35.81 16.11 -1.00
CA ALA A 71 -35.61 17.06 -2.08
C ALA A 71 -36.81 17.18 -3.05
N ILE A 72 -37.71 16.18 -3.09
CA ILE A 72 -38.93 16.21 -3.89
C ILE A 72 -40.13 16.67 -3.05
N ARG A 73 -40.34 16.08 -1.86
CA ARG A 73 -41.56 16.28 -1.04
C ARG A 73 -41.56 17.58 -0.23
N PHE A 74 -40.39 18.05 0.19
CA PHE A 74 -40.22 19.29 0.97
C PHE A 74 -39.61 20.42 0.14
N ARG A 75 -39.66 20.31 -1.20
CA ARG A 75 -39.26 21.39 -2.10
C ARG A 75 -40.25 22.55 -2.00
N VAL A 76 -39.75 23.68 -1.53
CA VAL A 76 -40.48 24.95 -1.43
C VAL A 76 -40.41 25.70 -2.79
N PRO A 77 -41.48 26.37 -3.26
CA PRO A 77 -41.44 27.28 -4.42
C PRO A 77 -40.42 28.42 -4.24
N GLN A 78 -39.91 28.99 -5.34
CA GLN A 78 -38.88 30.05 -5.26
C GLN A 78 -39.43 31.41 -4.81
N ASP A 79 -40.74 31.59 -4.89
CA ASP A 79 -41.53 32.77 -4.54
C ASP A 79 -42.12 32.70 -3.12
N ASP A 80 -41.86 31.62 -2.38
CA ASP A 80 -42.36 31.43 -1.03
C ASP A 80 -41.39 32.02 0.02
N GLU A 81 -41.62 33.27 0.39
CA GLU A 81 -40.83 34.01 1.40
C GLU A 81 -41.19 33.65 2.86
N ARG A 82 -42.04 32.64 3.10
CA ARG A 82 -42.40 32.27 4.48
C ARG A 82 -41.15 31.82 5.25
N PRO A 83 -40.94 32.31 6.49
CA PRO A 83 -39.84 31.83 7.31
C PRO A 83 -40.00 30.32 7.53
N ALA A 84 -38.92 29.56 7.29
CA ALA A 84 -38.94 28.12 7.49
C ALA A 84 -39.37 27.79 8.93
N GLU A 85 -40.39 26.92 9.07
CA GLU A 85 -40.83 26.47 10.39
C GLU A 85 -39.65 25.83 11.13
N ALA A 86 -39.46 26.23 12.39
CA ALA A 86 -38.30 25.81 13.18
C ALA A 86 -38.41 24.32 13.58
N GLN A 87 -37.95 23.41 12.71
CA GLN A 87 -37.99 21.95 12.89
C GLN A 87 -36.97 21.42 13.92
N PHE A 88 -36.83 22.07 15.07
CA PHE A 88 -35.91 21.67 16.14
C PHE A 88 -36.57 20.73 17.18
N ALA A 89 -37.19 19.65 16.69
CA ALA A 89 -37.58 18.52 17.53
C ALA A 89 -36.39 17.54 17.68
N THR A 90 -35.38 17.92 18.47
CA THR A 90 -34.16 17.13 18.68
C THR A 90 -34.46 15.86 19.48
N GLY A 91 -34.88 14.80 18.80
CA GLY A 91 -35.16 13.50 19.41
C GLY A 91 -33.88 12.82 19.90
N HIS A 92 -33.50 13.05 21.15
CA HIS A 92 -32.29 12.44 21.74
C HIS A 92 -32.23 10.91 21.61
N LEU A 93 -33.38 10.23 21.72
CA LEU A 93 -33.49 8.78 21.49
C LEU A 93 -33.23 8.38 20.02
N PHE A 94 -33.68 9.19 19.05
CA PHE A 94 -33.38 8.96 17.64
C PHE A 94 -31.88 9.15 17.38
N ILE A 95 -31.27 10.20 17.93
CA ILE A 95 -29.83 10.46 17.81
C ILE A 95 -29.01 9.33 18.43
N ALA A 96 -29.31 8.94 19.67
CA ALA A 96 -28.66 7.82 20.32
C ALA A 96 -28.83 6.51 19.55
N GLY A 97 -30.02 6.29 18.95
CA GLY A 97 -30.32 5.12 18.13
C GLY A 97 -29.46 5.03 16.86
N TRP A 98 -29.43 6.07 16.02
CA TRP A 98 -28.67 6.00 14.76
C TRP A 98 -27.16 6.08 14.98
N VAL A 99 -26.69 6.85 15.98
CA VAL A 99 -25.27 6.86 16.38
C VAL A 99 -24.86 5.50 16.94
N GLY A 100 -25.67 4.90 17.84
CA GLY A 100 -25.43 3.57 18.39
C GLY A 100 -25.38 2.49 17.31
N LEU A 101 -26.33 2.50 16.38
CA LEU A 101 -26.33 1.59 15.21
C LEU A 101 -25.08 1.78 14.34
N SER A 102 -24.68 3.03 14.09
CA SER A 102 -23.48 3.34 13.31
C SER A 102 -22.20 2.84 13.99
N VAL A 103 -22.09 2.99 15.32
CA VAL A 103 -20.98 2.45 16.13
C VAL A 103 -20.96 0.92 16.06
N VAL A 104 -22.11 0.26 16.23
CA VAL A 104 -22.21 -1.21 16.14
C VAL A 104 -21.80 -1.70 14.75
N LEU A 105 -22.31 -1.11 13.67
CA LEU A 105 -21.93 -1.46 12.30
C LEU A 105 -20.43 -1.22 12.04
N ASN A 106 -19.87 -0.11 12.53
CA ASN A 106 -18.45 0.19 12.39
C ASN A 106 -17.57 -0.83 13.13
N VAL A 107 -17.91 -1.19 14.37
CA VAL A 107 -17.22 -2.25 15.13
C VAL A 107 -17.33 -3.59 14.42
N LEU A 108 -18.50 -3.95 13.89
CA LEU A 108 -18.67 -5.17 13.11
C LEU A 108 -17.78 -5.18 11.86
N PHE A 109 -17.71 -4.10 11.09
CA PHE A 109 -16.85 -4.00 9.90
C PHE A 109 -15.34 -3.98 10.23
N ILE A 110 -14.96 -3.39 11.37
CA ILE A 110 -13.59 -3.46 11.89
C ILE A 110 -13.23 -4.91 12.23
N ILE A 111 -14.12 -5.69 12.85
CA ILE A 111 -13.87 -7.10 13.16
C ILE A 111 -13.84 -7.93 11.88
N TYR A 112 -14.90 -7.87 11.08
CA TYR A 112 -15.07 -8.59 9.83
C TYR A 112 -15.62 -7.67 8.72
N PRO A 113 -14.88 -7.45 7.61
CA PRO A 113 -13.72 -8.23 7.19
C PRO A 113 -12.37 -7.69 7.71
N GLY A 114 -12.34 -6.58 8.46
CA GLY A 114 -11.10 -5.85 8.80
C GLY A 114 -10.01 -6.68 9.50
N ILE A 115 -10.17 -6.95 10.80
CA ILE A 115 -9.19 -7.68 11.62
C ILE A 115 -9.05 -9.12 11.13
N TYR A 116 -10.17 -9.80 10.84
CA TYR A 116 -10.18 -11.18 10.35
C TYR A 116 -9.39 -11.34 9.03
N GLY A 117 -9.62 -10.45 8.05
CA GLY A 117 -8.90 -10.48 6.78
C GLY A 117 -7.42 -10.13 6.94
N LEU A 118 -7.09 -9.21 7.87
CA LEU A 118 -5.70 -8.86 8.18
C LEU A 118 -4.94 -10.02 8.84
N GLU A 119 -5.58 -10.72 9.78
CA GLU A 119 -5.04 -11.95 10.39
C GLU A 119 -4.82 -13.03 9.31
N ALA A 120 -5.82 -13.30 8.47
CA ALA A 120 -5.73 -14.29 7.40
C ALA A 120 -4.58 -13.99 6.41
N LEU A 121 -4.37 -12.71 6.06
CA LEU A 121 -3.24 -12.27 5.23
C LEU A 121 -1.88 -12.46 5.92
N TRP A 122 -1.76 -12.10 7.20
CA TRP A 122 -0.50 -12.25 7.94
C TRP A 122 -0.17 -13.71 8.25
N GLY A 123 -1.11 -14.46 8.82
CA GLY A 123 -0.98 -15.89 9.10
C GLY A 123 -0.72 -16.70 7.83
N GLY A 124 -1.43 -16.39 6.74
CA GLY A 124 -1.19 -16.97 5.43
C GLY A 124 0.23 -16.71 4.92
N ALA A 125 0.70 -15.47 4.97
CA ALA A 125 2.06 -15.10 4.57
C ALA A 125 3.15 -15.77 5.43
N GLN A 126 2.91 -15.92 6.74
CA GLN A 126 3.84 -16.56 7.69
C GLN A 126 3.93 -18.07 7.44
N ALA A 127 2.80 -18.76 7.29
CA ALA A 127 2.75 -20.18 6.93
C ALA A 127 3.39 -20.43 5.55
N ALA A 128 3.10 -19.58 4.57
CA ALA A 128 3.68 -19.65 3.24
C ALA A 128 5.20 -19.40 3.22
N ALA A 129 5.71 -18.51 4.09
CA ALA A 129 7.15 -18.27 4.26
C ALA A 129 7.90 -19.43 4.95
N ALA A 130 7.20 -20.29 5.69
CA ALA A 130 7.75 -21.51 6.28
C ALA A 130 7.78 -22.71 5.31
N ALA A 131 7.05 -22.64 4.20
CA ALA A 131 6.82 -23.74 3.26
C ALA A 131 7.74 -23.70 2.01
N ASP A 132 9.03 -23.42 2.20
CA ASP A 132 10.05 -23.26 1.14
C ASP A 132 9.62 -22.32 -0.01
N PRO A 133 9.42 -21.01 0.27
CA PRO A 133 9.01 -20.05 -0.74
C PRO A 133 10.06 -19.87 -1.84
N LEU A 134 9.61 -19.55 -3.06
CA LEU A 134 10.49 -19.04 -4.10
C LEU A 134 10.92 -17.62 -3.76
N ASP A 135 12.19 -17.45 -3.38
CA ASP A 135 12.78 -16.15 -3.06
C ASP A 135 13.14 -15.36 -4.33
N ILE A 136 12.57 -14.17 -4.49
CA ILE A 136 12.89 -13.24 -5.59
C ILE A 136 13.25 -11.88 -5.01
N MET A 137 14.46 -11.39 -5.29
CA MET A 137 14.81 -10.01 -4.95
C MET A 137 14.23 -9.08 -6.02
N VAL A 138 13.54 -8.04 -5.58
CA VAL A 138 12.96 -7.00 -6.44
C VAL A 138 13.64 -5.68 -6.14
N THR A 139 14.21 -5.06 -7.17
CA THR A 139 14.79 -3.71 -7.08
C THR A 139 13.94 -2.76 -7.90
N ALA A 140 13.38 -1.75 -7.24
CA ALA A 140 12.66 -0.66 -7.89
C ALA A 140 13.62 0.52 -8.16
N LYS A 141 13.48 1.13 -9.33
CA LYS A 141 14.17 2.34 -9.76
C LYS A 141 13.30 3.10 -10.77
N GLN A 142 13.56 4.38 -10.99
CA GLN A 142 12.86 5.21 -11.97
C GLN A 142 13.24 4.78 -13.40
N TRP A 143 12.40 4.10 -14.19
CA TRP A 143 11.03 3.63 -13.94
C TRP A 143 10.86 2.17 -14.39
N GLU A 144 11.63 1.27 -13.78
CA GLU A 144 11.70 -0.15 -14.10
C GLU A 144 11.86 -1.04 -12.86
N TRP A 145 11.58 -2.32 -13.05
CA TRP A 145 11.62 -3.36 -12.02
C TRP A 145 12.66 -4.42 -12.37
N ASP A 146 13.72 -4.51 -11.58
CA ASP A 146 14.68 -5.62 -11.69
C ASP A 146 14.27 -6.77 -10.78
N PHE A 147 14.30 -7.98 -11.34
CA PHE A 147 14.04 -9.24 -10.63
C PHE A 147 15.30 -10.10 -10.64
N ALA A 148 15.78 -10.52 -9.47
CA ALA A 148 16.84 -11.50 -9.34
C ALA A 148 16.32 -12.78 -8.67
N TYR A 149 16.53 -13.91 -9.35
CA TYR A 149 16.03 -15.23 -8.96
C TYR A 149 17.06 -15.98 -8.09
N PRO A 150 16.68 -17.08 -7.40
CA PRO A 150 17.56 -17.77 -6.47
C PRO A 150 18.92 -18.14 -7.06
N GLY A 151 19.97 -17.98 -6.26
CA GLY A 151 21.35 -18.23 -6.68
C GLY A 151 21.96 -17.15 -7.59
N GLY A 152 21.23 -16.07 -7.93
CA GLY A 152 21.76 -14.89 -8.61
C GLY A 152 22.18 -15.09 -10.07
N LYS A 153 21.88 -16.25 -10.67
CA LYS A 153 22.29 -16.60 -12.05
C LYS A 153 21.36 -16.07 -13.13
N VAL A 154 20.12 -15.74 -12.77
CA VAL A 154 19.12 -15.18 -13.67
C VAL A 154 18.63 -13.87 -13.08
N THR A 155 18.76 -12.82 -13.88
CA THR A 155 18.12 -11.52 -13.64
C THR A 155 17.27 -11.13 -14.85
N THR A 156 16.21 -10.38 -14.61
CA THR A 156 15.36 -9.80 -15.65
C THR A 156 14.95 -8.39 -15.28
N VAL A 157 14.67 -7.57 -16.30
CA VAL A 157 14.14 -6.21 -16.15
C VAL A 157 12.75 -6.20 -16.76
N ASN A 158 11.74 -5.75 -16.00
CA ASN A 158 10.34 -5.67 -16.40
C ASN A 158 9.70 -7.00 -16.91
N GLU A 159 10.31 -8.16 -16.66
CA GLU A 159 9.77 -9.50 -16.96
C GLU A 159 9.79 -10.35 -15.69
N LEU A 160 8.64 -10.60 -15.08
CA LEU A 160 8.48 -11.49 -13.92
C LEU A 160 7.85 -12.82 -14.36
N VAL A 161 8.57 -13.93 -14.17
CA VAL A 161 8.07 -15.28 -14.48
C VAL A 161 8.09 -16.11 -13.20
N VAL A 162 6.95 -16.71 -12.85
CA VAL A 162 6.79 -17.43 -11.58
C VAL A 162 5.93 -18.69 -11.73
N PRO A 163 6.17 -19.75 -10.95
CA PRO A 163 5.35 -20.96 -10.99
C PRO A 163 4.01 -20.76 -10.27
N VAL A 164 2.94 -21.35 -10.80
CA VAL A 164 1.65 -21.47 -10.12
C VAL A 164 1.75 -22.38 -8.88
N GLY A 165 0.94 -22.11 -7.85
CA GLY A 165 0.76 -22.98 -6.68
C GLY A 165 1.86 -22.92 -5.62
N ARG A 166 3.06 -22.43 -5.96
CA ARG A 166 4.16 -22.22 -5.00
C ARG A 166 4.07 -20.83 -4.35
N PRO A 167 4.28 -20.70 -3.03
CA PRO A 167 4.55 -19.42 -2.41
C PRO A 167 5.76 -18.72 -3.01
N ILE A 168 5.66 -17.41 -3.25
CA ILE A 168 6.74 -16.56 -3.72
C ILE A 168 6.96 -15.49 -2.67
N ARG A 169 8.20 -15.35 -2.20
CA ARG A 169 8.61 -14.34 -1.24
C ARG A 169 9.45 -13.29 -1.97
N PHE A 170 8.88 -12.10 -2.11
CA PHE A 170 9.53 -10.97 -2.73
C PHE A 170 10.25 -10.13 -1.68
N MET A 171 11.57 -9.98 -1.82
CA MET A 171 12.37 -9.05 -1.03
C MET A 171 12.49 -7.73 -1.80
N LEU A 172 11.71 -6.74 -1.39
CA LEU A 172 11.53 -5.47 -2.09
C LEU A 172 12.51 -4.42 -1.55
N LYS A 173 13.39 -3.89 -2.41
CA LYS A 173 14.22 -2.70 -2.15
C LYS A 173 14.07 -1.67 -3.27
N THR A 174 14.46 -0.43 -3.01
CA THR A 174 14.53 0.66 -4.00
C THR A 174 15.89 1.34 -3.92
N GLU A 175 16.36 1.85 -5.05
CA GLU A 175 17.64 2.56 -5.18
C GLU A 175 17.49 4.08 -5.23
N ASP A 176 16.25 4.59 -5.33
CA ASP A 176 15.95 6.03 -5.44
C ASP A 176 14.83 6.51 -4.51
N VAL A 177 13.59 6.50 -4.97
CA VAL A 177 12.41 7.06 -4.31
C VAL A 177 11.49 5.95 -3.79
N MET A 178 10.41 6.34 -3.11
CA MET A 178 9.38 5.39 -2.71
C MET A 178 8.58 4.90 -3.92
N HIS A 179 8.46 3.59 -4.06
CA HIS A 179 7.58 2.93 -5.02
C HIS A 179 6.54 2.08 -4.28
N SER A 180 5.65 1.42 -5.02
CA SER A 180 4.85 0.33 -4.43
C SER A 180 4.68 -0.77 -5.47
N PHE A 181 5.19 -1.95 -5.14
CA PHE A 181 5.05 -3.15 -5.97
C PHE A 181 3.62 -3.66 -5.85
N TRP A 182 2.93 -3.75 -6.99
CA TRP A 182 1.56 -4.21 -7.08
C TRP A 182 1.34 -5.04 -8.34
N VAL A 183 0.68 -6.19 -8.16
CA VAL A 183 0.01 -6.93 -9.24
C VAL A 183 -1.49 -6.88 -8.95
N PRO A 184 -2.31 -6.17 -9.74
CA PRO A 184 -3.75 -6.05 -9.50
C PRO A 184 -4.46 -7.40 -9.33
N ALA A 185 -4.14 -8.38 -10.17
CA ALA A 185 -4.73 -9.72 -10.09
C ALA A 185 -4.36 -10.50 -8.81
N TRP A 186 -3.37 -10.06 -8.03
CA TRP A 186 -3.00 -10.67 -6.75
C TRP A 186 -3.67 -10.00 -5.55
N GLY A 187 -4.47 -8.94 -5.77
CA GLY A 187 -5.29 -8.28 -4.73
C GLY A 187 -4.52 -7.63 -3.57
N ILE A 188 -3.19 -7.68 -3.56
CA ILE A 188 -2.32 -7.12 -2.52
C ILE A 188 -1.17 -6.31 -3.12
N LYS A 189 -0.74 -5.25 -2.40
CA LYS A 189 0.42 -4.43 -2.74
C LYS A 189 1.30 -4.19 -1.53
N LYS A 190 2.57 -3.83 -1.76
CA LYS A 190 3.49 -3.41 -0.71
C LYS A 190 4.24 -2.15 -1.13
N ALA A 191 4.44 -1.22 -0.20
CA ALA A 191 5.34 -0.09 -0.44
C ALA A 191 6.79 -0.59 -0.51
N VAL A 192 7.61 0.07 -1.32
CA VAL A 192 9.06 -0.15 -1.44
C VAL A 192 9.72 1.15 -1.02
N ILE A 193 10.43 1.14 0.11
CA ILE A 193 10.83 2.36 0.83
C ILE A 193 12.37 2.44 0.84
N PRO A 194 12.98 3.59 0.51
CA PRO A 194 14.43 3.75 0.56
C PRO A 194 15.00 3.45 1.96
N GLY A 195 16.12 2.75 2.02
CA GLY A 195 16.80 2.40 3.27
C GLY A 195 16.30 1.15 4.01
N GLU A 196 15.20 0.51 3.57
CA GLU A 196 14.74 -0.77 4.12
C GLU A 196 14.44 -1.81 3.04
N THR A 197 14.54 -3.10 3.40
CA THR A 197 14.04 -4.20 2.58
C THR A 197 12.72 -4.69 3.16
N ARG A 198 11.64 -4.66 2.37
CA ARG A 198 10.32 -5.13 2.80
C ARG A 198 9.98 -6.47 2.17
N VAL A 199 9.24 -7.30 2.90
CA VAL A 199 8.76 -8.60 2.39
C VAL A 199 7.30 -8.51 1.95
N LEU A 200 7.01 -9.13 0.81
CA LEU A 200 5.66 -9.48 0.34
C LEU A 200 5.64 -10.97 -0.01
N VAL A 201 4.62 -11.70 0.43
CA VAL A 201 4.42 -13.11 0.06
C VAL A 201 3.13 -13.22 -0.76
N VAL A 202 3.19 -13.96 -1.87
CA VAL A 202 2.04 -14.25 -2.73
C VAL A 202 2.06 -15.72 -3.14
N THR A 203 0.89 -16.36 -3.19
CA THR A 203 0.72 -17.71 -3.73
C THR A 203 -0.19 -17.66 -4.96
N PRO A 204 0.33 -17.64 -6.20
CA PRO A 204 -0.49 -17.59 -7.41
C PRO A 204 -1.33 -18.85 -7.59
N THR A 205 -2.59 -18.69 -7.97
CA THR A 205 -3.57 -19.80 -8.08
C THR A 205 -3.94 -20.18 -9.52
N LYS A 206 -3.54 -19.38 -10.52
CA LYS A 206 -3.92 -19.56 -11.92
C LYS A 206 -2.73 -19.37 -12.85
N VAL A 207 -2.58 -20.24 -13.86
CA VAL A 207 -1.65 -20.03 -14.98
C VAL A 207 -2.26 -18.97 -15.91
N VAL A 208 -1.57 -17.83 -16.06
CA VAL A 208 -2.05 -16.65 -16.78
C VAL A 208 -0.88 -15.68 -17.04
N SER A 209 -1.01 -14.77 -18.02
CA SER A 209 -0.01 -13.73 -18.31
C SER A 209 -0.63 -12.39 -18.66
N THR A 210 0.18 -11.33 -18.68
CA THR A 210 -0.23 -9.96 -19.05
C THR A 210 -0.94 -9.86 -20.40
N SER A 211 -0.56 -10.70 -21.37
CA SER A 211 -1.19 -10.75 -22.68
C SER A 211 -2.60 -11.35 -22.68
N ALA A 212 -2.94 -12.15 -21.67
CA ALA A 212 -4.27 -12.75 -21.50
C ALA A 212 -5.18 -11.91 -20.60
N ASP A 213 -4.61 -11.18 -19.62
CA ASP A 213 -5.34 -10.28 -18.75
C ASP A 213 -4.45 -9.09 -18.31
N PRO A 214 -4.84 -7.82 -18.57
CA PRO A 214 -4.03 -6.65 -18.26
C PRO A 214 -3.86 -6.38 -16.75
N THR A 215 -4.62 -7.05 -15.89
CA THR A 215 -4.48 -7.02 -14.43
C THR A 215 -3.35 -7.93 -13.91
N VAL A 216 -2.91 -8.88 -14.74
CA VAL A 216 -1.77 -9.77 -14.49
C VAL A 216 -0.50 -9.07 -14.98
N ARG A 217 -0.09 -8.00 -14.30
CA ARG A 217 1.17 -7.28 -14.56
C ARG A 217 1.72 -6.67 -13.28
N VAL A 218 3.02 -6.48 -13.21
CA VAL A 218 3.64 -5.62 -12.20
C VAL A 218 3.40 -4.17 -12.59
N GLN A 219 3.02 -3.33 -11.64
CA GLN A 219 2.94 -1.87 -11.84
C GLN A 219 3.25 -1.11 -10.55
N CYS A 220 3.74 0.12 -10.70
CA CYS A 220 3.94 0.99 -9.55
C CYS A 220 2.60 1.56 -9.03
N ALA A 221 2.38 1.47 -7.72
CA ALA A 221 1.17 1.92 -7.03
C ALA A 221 1.41 3.08 -6.03
N GLN A 222 2.53 3.79 -6.19
CA GLN A 222 2.97 4.96 -5.42
C GLN A 222 3.61 5.96 -6.36
N ILE A 223 3.25 7.25 -6.28
CA ILE A 223 3.76 8.28 -7.19
C ILE A 223 5.30 8.41 -7.05
N CYS A 224 6.02 8.12 -8.13
CA CYS A 224 7.49 7.99 -8.14
C CYS A 224 8.16 8.84 -9.24
N GLY A 225 7.52 9.93 -9.68
CA GLY A 225 8.03 10.85 -10.71
C GLY A 225 7.32 10.73 -12.06
N VAL A 226 7.88 11.38 -13.09
CA VAL A 226 7.19 11.59 -14.38
C VAL A 226 6.86 10.30 -15.15
N GLY A 227 7.70 9.27 -15.06
CA GLY A 227 7.44 7.95 -15.66
C GLY A 227 6.55 7.02 -14.85
N HIS A 228 5.99 7.45 -13.71
CA HIS A 228 5.22 6.60 -12.80
C HIS A 228 4.13 5.76 -13.49
N ALA A 229 3.33 6.37 -14.39
CA ALA A 229 2.25 5.67 -15.10
C ALA A 229 2.73 4.60 -16.10
N LEU A 230 4.01 4.68 -16.51
CA LEU A 230 4.68 3.78 -17.45
C LEU A 230 5.48 2.68 -16.72
N MET A 231 5.72 2.82 -15.42
CA MET A 231 6.49 1.89 -14.59
C MET A 231 5.78 0.54 -14.39
N ARG A 232 5.90 -0.33 -15.39
CA ARG A 232 5.19 -1.62 -15.51
C ARG A 232 6.17 -2.72 -15.89
N GLY A 233 5.84 -3.94 -15.51
CA GLY A 233 6.52 -5.15 -15.96
C GLY A 233 5.52 -6.25 -16.31
N ASP A 234 5.82 -7.01 -17.35
CA ASP A 234 5.04 -8.17 -17.74
C ASP A 234 5.18 -9.27 -16.70
N LEU A 235 4.07 -9.95 -16.42
CA LEU A 235 3.98 -11.08 -15.52
C LEU A 235 3.52 -12.31 -16.29
N ARG A 236 4.20 -13.43 -16.07
CA ARG A 236 3.81 -14.77 -16.52
C ARG A 236 3.76 -15.71 -15.32
N VAL A 237 2.56 -16.14 -14.94
CA VAL A 237 2.38 -17.28 -14.02
C VAL A 237 2.27 -18.54 -14.87
N VAL A 238 3.20 -19.47 -14.71
CA VAL A 238 3.38 -20.65 -15.58
C VAL A 238 3.36 -21.96 -14.80
N SER A 239 3.39 -23.12 -15.47
CA SER A 239 3.55 -24.40 -14.78
C SER A 239 4.96 -24.53 -14.18
N ALA A 240 5.15 -25.44 -13.21
CA ALA A 240 6.47 -25.70 -12.63
C ALA A 240 7.49 -26.19 -13.69
N ALA A 241 7.05 -26.97 -14.68
CA ALA A 241 7.89 -27.45 -15.77
C ALA A 241 8.30 -26.33 -16.74
N ASP A 242 7.38 -25.43 -17.07
CA ASP A 242 7.66 -24.26 -17.92
C ASP A 242 8.60 -23.28 -17.19
N TYR A 243 8.41 -23.11 -15.88
CA TYR A 243 9.27 -22.27 -15.04
C TYR A 243 10.72 -22.78 -15.03
N GLN A 244 10.92 -24.08 -14.83
CA GLN A 244 12.26 -24.68 -14.88
C GLN A 244 12.87 -24.57 -16.29
N SER A 245 12.09 -24.85 -17.32
CA SER A 245 12.53 -24.74 -18.73
C SER A 245 12.96 -23.31 -19.08
N TRP A 246 12.25 -22.31 -18.56
CA TRP A 246 12.60 -20.89 -18.71
C TRP A 246 13.88 -20.52 -17.95
N LEU A 247 14.06 -20.98 -16.69
CA LEU A 247 15.29 -20.79 -15.92
C LEU A 247 16.52 -21.42 -16.61
N ASP A 248 16.39 -22.65 -17.09
CA ASP A 248 17.45 -23.37 -17.79
C ASP A 248 17.83 -22.67 -19.11
N GLY A 249 16.82 -22.15 -19.83
CA GLY A 249 17.01 -21.35 -21.04
C GLY A 249 17.77 -20.05 -20.79
N LYS A 250 17.36 -19.27 -19.78
CA LYS A 250 18.06 -18.04 -19.37
C LYS A 250 19.49 -18.33 -18.91
N THR A 251 19.70 -19.41 -18.14
CA THR A 251 21.02 -19.83 -17.66
C THR A 251 21.96 -20.25 -18.80
N LYS A 252 21.45 -20.98 -19.80
CA LYS A 252 22.21 -21.32 -21.02
C LYS A 252 22.57 -20.09 -21.84
N ALA A 253 21.65 -19.14 -21.98
CA ALA A 253 21.91 -17.89 -22.70
C ALA A 253 22.94 -16.98 -21.99
N ALA A 254 23.02 -17.05 -20.65
CA ALA A 254 23.99 -16.31 -19.84
C ALA A 254 25.38 -17.00 -19.77
N ALA A 255 25.51 -18.25 -20.20
CA ALA A 255 26.81 -18.91 -20.26
C ALA A 255 27.66 -18.27 -21.38
N PRO A 256 28.92 -17.89 -21.12
CA PRO A 256 29.76 -17.30 -22.16
C PRO A 256 29.93 -18.31 -23.30
N ALA A 257 29.76 -17.83 -24.54
CA ALA A 257 30.02 -18.62 -25.73
C ALA A 257 31.53 -18.92 -25.83
N MET A 258 31.94 -20.03 -25.21
CA MET A 258 33.22 -20.72 -25.45
C MET A 258 33.22 -21.34 -26.86
N GLY A 259 32.98 -20.50 -27.88
CA GLY A 259 33.23 -20.81 -29.27
C GLY A 259 34.74 -20.94 -29.46
N GLY A 260 35.21 -22.19 -29.49
CA GLY A 260 36.64 -22.47 -29.49
C GLY A 260 37.35 -21.82 -30.68
N MET A 261 38.31 -20.94 -30.41
CA MET A 261 39.22 -20.39 -31.41
C MET A 261 40.26 -21.46 -31.80
N LYS A 262 39.79 -22.51 -32.47
CA LYS A 262 40.58 -23.66 -32.91
C LYS A 262 41.34 -23.29 -34.18
N GLY A 263 42.50 -22.65 -34.01
CA GLY A 263 43.46 -22.50 -35.11
C GLY A 263 44.29 -21.22 -35.10
N MET A 264 45.24 -21.11 -34.17
CA MET A 264 46.53 -20.49 -34.50
C MET A 264 47.65 -21.37 -33.95
N ASN A 265 48.19 -22.20 -34.84
CA ASN A 265 49.34 -23.04 -34.58
C ASN A 265 50.62 -22.19 -34.56
N MET A 266 51.23 -22.03 -33.39
CA MET A 266 52.57 -21.44 -33.23
C MET A 266 53.50 -22.43 -32.53
N GLY A 267 53.67 -23.61 -33.14
CA GLY A 267 54.63 -24.62 -32.70
C GLY A 267 56.05 -24.38 -33.26
N GLY A 268 56.95 -23.87 -32.40
CA GLY A 268 58.39 -24.16 -32.39
C GLY A 268 59.30 -23.52 -33.46
N GLY A 269 60.32 -22.75 -33.03
CA GLY A 269 61.29 -22.17 -33.96
C GLY A 269 62.49 -21.41 -33.38
N SER A 270 63.42 -22.13 -32.73
CA SER A 270 64.84 -21.74 -32.51
C SER A 270 65.23 -20.74 -31.40
N SER A 271 66.47 -20.92 -30.94
CA SER A 271 67.12 -20.19 -29.83
C SER A 271 67.70 -18.83 -30.24
N GLY A 272 67.71 -17.88 -29.31
CA GLY A 272 68.42 -16.61 -29.47
C GLY A 272 68.71 -15.95 -28.12
N SER A 273 69.95 -16.07 -27.63
CA SER A 273 70.42 -15.34 -26.46
C SER A 273 70.66 -13.87 -26.80
N MET A 274 70.11 -12.93 -26.01
CA MET A 274 70.73 -11.62 -25.77
C MET A 274 70.45 -11.11 -24.35
N SER A 275 71.48 -10.53 -23.76
CA SER A 275 71.51 -9.89 -22.44
C SER A 275 71.29 -8.37 -22.53
N ASN A 276 71.31 -7.71 -21.37
CA ASN A 276 71.07 -6.28 -21.09
C ASN A 276 69.57 -5.92 -21.00
N GLY A 277 69.09 -5.12 -20.03
CA GLY A 277 69.76 -4.47 -18.90
C GLY A 277 69.60 -2.95 -18.92
N MET A 278 68.57 -2.43 -18.24
CA MET A 278 68.49 -1.11 -17.57
C MET A 278 67.14 -1.05 -16.82
N THR A 279 67.13 -0.92 -15.49
CA THR A 279 67.30 0.31 -14.68
C THR A 279 66.05 1.20 -14.66
N MET A 280 65.38 1.21 -13.51
CA MET A 280 64.23 2.07 -13.17
C MET A 280 64.69 3.51 -12.88
N PRO A 281 63.79 4.51 -13.02
CA PRO A 281 63.82 5.70 -12.19
C PRO A 281 62.66 5.71 -11.19
N SER A 282 63.00 5.90 -9.91
CA SER A 282 62.07 6.38 -8.88
C SER A 282 61.84 7.89 -9.05
N GLY A 283 60.65 8.38 -8.72
CA GLY A 283 60.30 9.79 -8.89
C GLY A 283 58.99 10.18 -8.21
N ALA A 284 58.99 10.28 -6.88
CA ALA A 284 57.87 10.85 -6.15
C ALA A 284 58.00 12.38 -6.07
N ALA A 285 56.98 13.13 -6.53
CA ALA A 285 56.81 14.54 -6.18
C ALA A 285 55.35 15.04 -6.41
N THR A 286 54.71 15.47 -5.31
CA THR A 286 53.72 16.56 -5.21
C THR A 286 52.58 16.68 -6.23
N MET A 287 51.34 16.46 -5.76
CA MET A 287 50.16 17.19 -6.25
C MET A 287 50.11 18.60 -5.63
N PRO A 288 49.71 19.63 -6.38
CA PRO A 288 49.19 20.87 -5.82
C PRO A 288 47.76 21.20 -6.28
N GLY A 289 47.01 21.89 -5.42
CA GLY A 289 45.98 22.83 -5.86
C GLY A 289 44.55 22.31 -5.97
N VAL A 290 43.76 22.55 -4.92
CA VAL A 290 42.32 22.80 -5.06
C VAL A 290 42.16 24.29 -5.38
N ASP A 291 41.48 24.63 -6.47
CA ASP A 291 40.91 25.95 -6.67
C ASP A 291 39.39 25.91 -6.91
N LYS A 292 38.70 26.92 -6.38
CA LYS A 292 37.29 27.22 -6.66
C LYS A 292 37.25 28.60 -7.29
N SER A 293 36.51 28.76 -8.39
CA SER A 293 35.54 29.86 -8.65
C SER A 293 35.39 30.19 -10.14
N GLY A 294 34.22 30.71 -10.51
CA GLY A 294 33.84 31.09 -11.87
C GLY A 294 33.27 29.90 -12.67
N GLY A 295 32.09 29.95 -13.28
CA GLY A 295 31.24 31.10 -13.60
C GLY A 295 31.14 31.26 -15.11
N GLY A 296 30.29 30.45 -15.75
CA GLY A 296 30.09 30.45 -17.21
C GLY A 296 28.75 29.81 -17.57
N THR A 297 28.00 30.46 -18.45
CA THR A 297 26.60 30.17 -18.76
C THR A 297 26.41 29.51 -20.13
N ASN A 298 25.19 28.99 -20.34
CA ASN A 298 24.53 28.68 -21.62
C ASN A 298 24.91 27.36 -22.34
N GLY A 299 23.88 26.62 -22.76
CA GLY A 299 24.03 25.40 -23.56
C GLY A 299 22.80 24.47 -23.68
N MET A 300 21.57 24.95 -23.46
CA MET A 300 20.37 24.11 -23.67
C MET A 300 20.06 23.96 -25.16
N GLY A 301 20.28 22.76 -25.70
CA GLY A 301 19.80 22.38 -27.04
C GLY A 301 18.31 22.04 -27.01
N GLY A 302 17.46 23.00 -27.38
CA GLY A 302 16.02 22.77 -27.54
C GLY A 302 15.69 22.08 -28.86
N MET A 303 14.94 20.97 -28.81
CA MET A 303 14.27 20.42 -29.99
C MET A 303 12.91 21.08 -30.17
N THR A 304 12.73 21.81 -31.26
CA THR A 304 11.47 22.44 -31.66
C THR A 304 10.65 21.52 -32.55
N MET A 305 9.35 21.40 -32.27
CA MET A 305 8.36 20.76 -33.14
C MET A 305 7.57 21.86 -33.88
N PRO A 306 7.34 21.77 -35.20
CA PRO A 306 6.61 22.81 -35.94
C PRO A 306 5.09 22.56 -36.01
N GLY A 307 4.32 23.62 -35.80
CA GLY A 307 3.10 23.88 -36.58
C GLY A 307 1.76 23.33 -36.07
N ALA A 308 1.08 24.12 -35.23
CA ALA A 308 -0.38 24.27 -35.28
C ALA A 308 -0.72 25.75 -35.04
N SER A 309 -1.52 26.34 -35.92
CA SER A 309 -1.65 27.80 -36.10
C SER A 309 -2.64 28.49 -35.17
N ASP A 310 -2.42 29.79 -34.96
CA ASP A 310 -3.18 30.67 -34.06
C ASP A 310 -4.69 30.79 -34.37
N GLY A 311 -5.48 30.89 -33.31
CA GLY A 311 -6.86 31.37 -33.31
C GLY A 311 -7.05 32.41 -32.21
N ALA A 312 -6.92 33.69 -32.54
CA ALA A 312 -6.87 34.77 -31.55
C ALA A 312 -8.25 35.24 -31.06
N MET A 313 -8.35 35.60 -29.78
CA MET A 313 -9.33 36.56 -29.26
C MET A 313 -8.65 37.59 -28.35
N LYS A 314 -9.08 38.85 -28.45
CA LYS A 314 -8.50 40.02 -27.78
C LYS A 314 -9.09 40.25 -26.37
N PRO A 315 -8.38 40.96 -25.47
CA PRO A 315 -8.81 41.17 -24.09
C PRO A 315 -9.50 42.52 -23.83
N GLY A 316 -10.32 42.52 -22.77
CA GLY A 316 -10.85 43.69 -22.06
C GLY A 316 -12.01 43.24 -21.14
N ALA A 317 -12.32 43.87 -20.02
CA ALA A 317 -11.57 44.82 -19.17
C ALA A 317 -12.30 44.84 -17.80
N GLY A 318 -11.58 44.92 -16.67
CA GLY A 318 -12.24 44.99 -15.35
C GLY A 318 -11.37 44.50 -14.20
N MET A 319 -10.62 45.41 -13.56
CA MET A 319 -10.02 45.16 -12.26
C MET A 319 -11.09 45.18 -11.16
N GLN A 320 -10.95 44.34 -10.14
CA GLN A 320 -10.78 44.85 -8.77
C GLN A 320 -10.08 43.82 -7.88
N ASN A 321 -9.23 44.33 -6.99
CA ASN A 321 -8.27 43.56 -6.20
C ASN A 321 -8.87 43.28 -4.81
N GLY A 322 -8.88 42.02 -4.37
CA GLY A 322 -9.54 41.58 -3.14
C GLY A 322 -8.75 40.48 -2.44
N THR A 323 -7.68 40.84 -1.75
CA THR A 323 -6.92 39.91 -0.91
C THR A 323 -7.75 39.46 0.29
N THR A 324 -8.18 38.20 0.32
CA THR A 324 -8.73 37.56 1.51
C THR A 324 -7.67 36.65 2.14
N THR A 325 -7.31 36.95 3.37
CA THR A 325 -6.32 36.24 4.18
C THR A 325 -6.81 34.87 4.64
N GLN A 326 -5.94 33.86 4.63
CA GLN A 326 -6.17 32.63 5.40
C GLN A 326 -6.16 32.94 6.91
N PRO A 327 -7.07 32.34 7.71
CA PRO A 327 -6.92 32.31 9.16
C PRO A 327 -5.72 31.44 9.56
N GLY A 328 -4.78 32.01 10.30
CA GLY A 328 -3.59 31.32 10.81
C GLY A 328 -3.88 30.40 11.99
N ALA A 329 -2.94 29.51 12.28
CA ALA A 329 -3.01 28.59 13.42
C ALA A 329 -3.05 29.35 14.76
N GLY A 330 -4.00 28.98 15.63
CA GLY A 330 -4.10 29.54 16.98
C GLY A 330 -2.99 29.03 17.89
N ALA A 331 -2.19 29.94 18.45
CA ALA A 331 -1.23 29.63 19.50
C ALA A 331 -1.95 29.42 20.85
N MET A 332 -1.46 28.48 21.67
CA MET A 332 -1.94 28.31 23.04
C MET A 332 -1.39 29.43 23.95
N PRO A 333 -2.17 29.95 24.91
CA PRO A 333 -1.64 30.87 25.92
C PRO A 333 -0.67 30.18 26.86
N GLY A 334 0.52 30.76 27.04
CA GLY A 334 1.45 30.36 28.10
C GLY A 334 0.89 30.73 29.47
N MET A 335 1.09 29.86 30.46
CA MET A 335 0.70 30.11 31.85
C MET A 335 1.96 30.50 32.65
N ASP A 336 2.04 31.78 33.04
CA ASP A 336 3.20 32.32 33.73
C ASP A 336 3.37 31.78 35.16
N MET A 337 4.61 31.41 35.50
CA MET A 337 5.03 31.03 36.86
C MET A 337 5.69 32.24 37.56
N PRO A 338 5.19 32.73 38.70
CA PRO A 338 5.91 33.68 39.53
C PRO A 338 6.90 32.97 40.47
N GLY A 339 8.14 33.44 40.52
CA GLY A 339 9.20 32.89 41.37
C GLY A 339 9.24 33.44 42.80
N SER A 340 9.72 32.58 43.72
CA SER A 340 10.48 32.87 44.95
C SER A 340 10.39 34.25 45.63
N GLY A 341 9.94 34.29 46.91
CA GLY A 341 10.18 35.45 47.78
C GLY A 341 9.58 35.42 49.19
N MET A 342 10.29 34.77 50.15
CA MET A 342 10.30 35.02 51.61
C MET A 342 8.99 35.14 52.45
N GLY A 343 8.92 34.41 53.59
CA GLY A 343 8.16 34.90 54.76
C GLY A 343 7.58 33.91 55.79
N GLY A 344 8.41 33.38 56.70
CA GLY A 344 8.03 33.29 58.13
C GLY A 344 7.30 32.06 58.72
N ALA A 345 8.06 31.27 59.48
CA ALA A 345 7.72 30.64 60.78
C ALA A 345 6.73 29.45 60.91
N GLY A 346 7.22 28.33 61.49
CA GLY A 346 6.43 27.51 62.43
C GLY A 346 6.59 25.98 62.41
N GLY A 347 7.54 25.42 63.19
CA GLY A 347 7.27 24.18 63.99
C GLY A 347 7.67 22.78 63.48
N GLN A 348 8.92 22.38 63.78
CA GLN A 348 9.37 21.08 64.36
C GLN A 348 9.05 19.68 63.74
N GLY A 349 10.11 18.84 63.66
CA GLY A 349 10.07 17.35 63.69
C GLY A 349 10.53 16.63 62.41
N THR A 350 11.81 16.29 62.17
CA THR A 350 12.50 15.01 62.54
C THR A 350 11.65 13.74 62.30
N THR A 351 12.00 12.72 61.49
CA THR A 351 13.23 12.19 60.81
C THR A 351 12.83 11.54 59.44
N GLY A 352 13.66 10.90 58.59
CA GLY A 352 15.13 10.76 58.46
C GLY A 352 15.57 9.40 57.84
N GLY A 353 16.24 9.41 56.67
CA GLY A 353 16.80 8.24 55.93
C GLY A 353 15.91 7.72 54.78
N THR A 354 16.22 7.85 53.47
CA THR A 354 17.30 7.31 52.58
C THR A 354 17.02 5.96 51.92
N SER A 355 17.07 5.94 50.57
CA SER A 355 17.27 4.80 49.64
C SER A 355 16.23 3.64 49.66
N GLY A 356 15.88 2.98 48.55
CA GLY A 356 16.29 3.16 47.15
C GLY A 356 16.57 1.84 46.42
N GLY A 357 15.76 1.49 45.40
CA GLY A 357 16.15 0.60 44.30
C GLY A 357 15.63 -0.85 44.27
N MET A 358 15.62 -1.37 43.04
CA MET A 358 15.58 -2.78 42.57
C MET A 358 14.25 -3.55 42.41
N THR A 359 13.85 -3.65 41.12
CA THR A 359 13.64 -4.90 40.33
C THR A 359 13.34 -6.24 41.03
N MET A 360 12.34 -6.94 40.50
CA MET A 360 12.19 -8.40 40.54
C MET A 360 11.81 -8.95 39.15
N GLN A 361 12.37 -10.10 38.80
CA GLN A 361 12.00 -10.95 37.64
C GLN A 361 11.60 -12.36 38.17
N PRO A 362 11.31 -13.40 37.35
CA PRO A 362 10.05 -14.15 37.47
C PRO A 362 10.19 -15.52 38.16
N GLY A 363 9.05 -16.13 38.54
CA GLY A 363 8.97 -17.48 39.12
C GLY A 363 7.82 -18.31 38.56
N THR A 364 8.07 -19.59 38.34
CA THR A 364 7.19 -20.58 37.70
C THR A 364 6.22 -21.28 38.67
N GLY A 365 5.08 -21.78 38.17
CA GLY A 365 4.15 -22.62 38.94
C GLY A 365 3.34 -23.57 38.06
N THR A 366 3.38 -24.87 38.36
CA THR A 366 2.80 -25.97 37.57
C THR A 366 1.42 -26.42 38.07
N MET A 367 0.53 -26.85 37.16
CA MET A 367 -0.76 -27.49 37.50
C MET A 367 -0.63 -28.99 37.79
N PRO A 368 -1.52 -29.57 38.62
CA PRO A 368 -1.82 -31.00 38.65
C PRO A 368 -3.21 -31.34 38.04
N MET A 369 -3.31 -32.50 37.39
CA MET A 369 -4.56 -33.15 36.94
C MET A 369 -5.22 -33.96 38.08
N PRO A 370 -6.56 -34.13 38.09
CA PRO A 370 -7.23 -35.21 38.83
C PRO A 370 -7.65 -36.37 37.91
N GLY A 371 -7.41 -37.61 38.36
CA GLY A 371 -7.86 -38.84 37.73
C GLY A 371 -9.18 -39.38 38.33
N ALA A 372 -9.75 -40.41 37.68
CA ALA A 372 -11.09 -40.95 37.96
C ALA A 372 -11.11 -42.08 39.02
N SER A 373 -12.29 -42.31 39.62
CA SER A 373 -12.94 -43.64 39.67
C SER A 373 -14.31 -43.64 40.40
N ASP A 374 -15.33 -44.19 39.73
CA ASP A 374 -16.42 -45.09 40.17
C ASP A 374 -17.22 -44.91 41.48
N GLY A 375 -18.52 -45.28 41.45
CA GLY A 375 -19.09 -45.98 42.63
C GLY A 375 -20.57 -45.94 43.05
N THR A 376 -21.56 -45.99 42.15
CA THR A 376 -22.90 -46.65 42.35
C THR A 376 -23.90 -46.29 43.50
N SER A 377 -25.20 -46.37 43.14
CA SER A 377 -26.42 -46.49 43.98
C SER A 377 -26.91 -45.25 44.76
N GLY A 378 -28.22 -44.99 44.87
CA GLY A 378 -29.40 -45.66 44.29
C GLY A 378 -30.73 -44.95 44.65
N ASN A 379 -31.83 -45.40 44.01
CA ASN A 379 -33.19 -44.83 43.95
C ASN A 379 -33.37 -43.53 43.14
#